data_AF-A0A3E5E6E5-F1
#
_entry.id   AF-A0A3E5E6E5-F1
#
_cell.length_a   1.000
_cell.length_b   1.000
_cell.length_c   1.000
_cell.angle_alpha   90.00
_cell.angle_beta   90.00
_cell.angle_gamma   90.00
#
_symmetry.space_group_name_H-M   'P 1'
#
loop_
_entity.id
_entity.type
_entity.pdbx_description
1 polymer ?
#
loop_
_entity_poly.entity_id
_entity_poly.type
_entity_poly.pdbx_seq_one_letter_code
_entity_poly.pdbx_strand_id
1 'polypeptide(L)'
;MFMECINVFNKSIRGASHLANGKPCQDYSISFSENGVQILVVCDGHGGETYFRSDIGAKLAAEVTLDILKGFSNSMGANPFSECSFSITAKPRKNPFVDSEGNRLRYEDMNESQKGYAKQAQAYTEASSKCVKEQKLMNELLRQIYNQWKNEISIHCDSHPFSSSELSKLNGKNIEKAYGCTLLAYLQTESYWLSFQIGDGKILFCNKNLSWSSPIQEDCNCFLNYTTSLCDNYAIDEFRYAFCGNGFLPFSVFLCSDGLEGSLRTEANIQDFYEQIIELCADEEDVNAELADYLPKLSEMGNKDDISISGAVYMKKSNIDGFSKSLDIQRKKRAIQNEKISKKNELDKISTKIETLEVKLSKYIETRSSLKSAIDNFRRSIQSKEKEFTDNEDIISSIQKDIRELQEELKRKEKDFNEWVFTVKNEIASLEEENIDDERSEDSIMSFFKFW
;
A
#
# COMPACT_ATOMS: atom_id res chain seq x y z
N MET A 1 34.88 8.18 -28.37
CA MET A 1 35.49 6.86 -28.67
C MET A 1 34.43 5.80 -28.40
N PHE A 2 33.90 5.21 -29.48
CA PHE A 2 32.73 4.32 -29.48
C PHE A 2 32.96 3.05 -28.64
N MET A 3 31.88 2.50 -28.08
CA MET A 3 31.86 1.17 -27.45
C MET A 3 31.24 0.21 -28.46
N GLU A 4 31.89 -0.94 -28.68
CA GLU A 4 31.38 -1.96 -29.60
C GLU A 4 30.35 -2.82 -28.89
N CYS A 5 29.32 -3.23 -29.63
CA CYS A 5 28.38 -4.23 -29.13
C CYS A 5 29.07 -5.59 -29.15
N ILE A 6 29.24 -6.20 -27.98
CA ILE A 6 29.91 -7.51 -27.86
C ILE A 6 28.93 -8.67 -27.90
N ASN A 7 27.67 -8.44 -27.52
CA ASN A 7 26.64 -9.47 -27.53
C ASN A 7 25.24 -8.84 -27.65
N VAL A 8 24.39 -9.48 -28.44
CA VAL A 8 22.94 -9.24 -28.54
C VAL A 8 22.24 -10.58 -28.49
N PHE A 9 21.27 -10.72 -27.60
CA PHE A 9 20.60 -11.99 -27.34
C PHE A 9 19.13 -11.77 -27.00
N ASN A 10 18.34 -12.82 -27.13
CA ASN A 10 16.96 -12.85 -26.65
C ASN A 10 16.52 -14.28 -26.39
N LYS A 11 15.61 -14.45 -25.43
CA LYS A 11 15.04 -15.75 -25.10
C LYS A 11 13.61 -15.60 -24.61
N SER A 12 12.73 -16.45 -25.12
CA SER A 12 11.39 -16.67 -24.58
C SER A 12 11.24 -18.14 -24.22
N ILE A 13 10.76 -18.42 -23.02
CA ILE A 13 10.46 -19.77 -22.56
C ILE A 13 9.03 -19.86 -22.06
N ARG A 14 8.44 -21.03 -22.25
CA ARG A 14 7.13 -21.37 -21.72
C ARG A 14 7.22 -21.59 -20.22
N GLY A 15 6.39 -20.90 -19.47
CA GLY A 15 6.32 -20.93 -18.02
C GLY A 15 5.78 -22.24 -17.48
N ALA A 16 6.12 -22.54 -16.23
CA ALA A 16 5.70 -23.77 -15.56
C ALA A 16 4.17 -23.90 -15.48
N SER A 17 3.44 -22.80 -15.30
CA SER A 17 1.97 -22.77 -15.29
C SER A 17 1.39 -23.08 -16.67
N HIS A 18 1.93 -22.48 -17.72
CA HIS A 18 1.48 -22.75 -19.08
C HIS A 18 1.82 -24.17 -19.51
N LEU A 19 2.98 -24.70 -19.10
CA LEU A 19 3.35 -26.09 -19.27
C LEU A 19 2.32 -27.04 -18.64
N ALA A 20 2.01 -26.83 -17.37
CA ALA A 20 1.06 -27.65 -16.61
C ALA A 20 -0.38 -27.62 -17.20
N ASN A 21 -0.78 -26.50 -17.78
CA ASN A 21 -2.13 -26.30 -18.33
C ASN A 21 -2.24 -26.56 -19.84
N GLY A 22 -1.18 -27.02 -20.51
CA GLY A 22 -1.22 -27.25 -21.95
C GLY A 22 -1.34 -25.98 -22.81
N LYS A 23 -1.13 -24.79 -22.25
CA LYS A 23 -1.17 -23.50 -22.97
C LYS A 23 0.14 -23.25 -23.72
N PRO A 24 0.14 -22.58 -24.90
CA PRO A 24 1.38 -22.17 -25.57
C PRO A 24 2.16 -21.14 -24.72
N CYS A 25 3.39 -20.86 -25.13
CA CYS A 25 4.09 -19.65 -24.65
C CYS A 25 3.41 -18.44 -25.32
N GLN A 26 2.84 -17.55 -24.51
CA GLN A 26 2.13 -16.35 -24.92
C GLN A 26 3.07 -15.13 -25.04
N ASP A 27 4.28 -15.30 -24.51
CA ASP A 27 5.42 -14.40 -24.56
C ASP A 27 6.22 -14.54 -25.85
N TYR A 28 6.82 -13.44 -26.32
CA TYR A 28 7.73 -13.46 -27.46
C TYR A 28 8.83 -12.40 -27.36
N SER A 29 10.03 -12.76 -27.78
CA SER A 29 11.18 -11.87 -27.85
C SER A 29 11.91 -12.04 -29.17
N ILE A 30 12.47 -10.95 -29.68
CA ILE A 30 13.33 -10.95 -30.86
C ILE A 30 14.40 -9.88 -30.70
N SER A 31 15.58 -10.15 -31.25
CA SER A 31 16.69 -9.21 -31.27
C SER A 31 17.36 -9.19 -32.64
N PHE A 32 18.07 -8.11 -32.92
CA PHE A 32 18.80 -7.90 -34.17
C PHE A 32 20.05 -7.07 -33.93
N SER A 33 21.14 -7.44 -34.60
CA SER A 33 22.40 -6.71 -34.59
C SER A 33 23.05 -6.78 -35.95
N GLU A 34 23.14 -5.65 -36.65
CA GLU A 34 23.80 -5.56 -37.95
C GLU A 34 24.22 -4.10 -38.22
N ASN A 35 25.36 -3.88 -38.88
CA ASN A 35 25.80 -2.56 -39.36
C ASN A 35 25.75 -1.43 -38.30
N GLY A 36 26.14 -1.72 -37.05
CA GLY A 36 26.14 -0.74 -35.96
C GLY A 36 24.75 -0.40 -35.41
N VAL A 37 23.73 -1.19 -35.77
CA VAL A 37 22.35 -1.08 -35.29
C VAL A 37 22.02 -2.27 -34.40
N GLN A 38 21.48 -2.00 -33.21
CA GLN A 38 20.95 -3.01 -32.29
C GLN A 38 19.47 -2.75 -32.03
N ILE A 39 18.64 -3.78 -32.17
CA ILE A 39 17.21 -3.73 -31.87
C ILE A 39 16.87 -4.86 -30.90
N LEU A 40 16.12 -4.54 -29.86
CA LEU A 40 15.61 -5.48 -28.87
C LEU A 40 14.09 -5.29 -28.78
N VAL A 41 13.33 -6.38 -28.80
CA VAL A 41 11.88 -6.35 -28.63
C VAL A 41 11.44 -7.49 -27.71
N VAL A 42 10.53 -7.19 -26.78
CA VAL A 42 9.87 -8.16 -25.89
C VAL A 42 8.37 -7.83 -25.86
N CYS A 43 7.55 -8.85 -26.00
CA CYS A 43 6.10 -8.78 -25.91
C CYS A 43 5.61 -9.86 -24.93
N ASP A 44 4.67 -9.48 -24.07
CA ASP A 44 4.02 -10.37 -23.12
C ASP A 44 2.53 -10.50 -23.48
N GLY A 45 2.10 -11.73 -23.75
CA GLY A 45 0.73 -12.02 -24.16
C GLY A 45 -0.18 -12.29 -22.97
N HIS A 46 -1.33 -11.61 -22.91
CA HIS A 46 -2.26 -11.75 -21.78
C HIS A 46 -2.78 -13.20 -21.61
N GLY A 47 -2.82 -13.68 -20.37
CA GLY A 47 -3.19 -15.07 -20.05
C GLY A 47 -4.69 -15.39 -19.85
N GLY A 48 -5.55 -14.37 -19.85
CA GLY A 48 -6.99 -14.52 -19.61
C GLY A 48 -7.77 -15.22 -20.74
N GLU A 49 -8.94 -15.77 -20.46
CA GLU A 49 -9.72 -16.58 -21.42
C GLU A 49 -10.12 -15.85 -22.71
N THR A 50 -10.19 -14.51 -22.68
CA THR A 50 -10.52 -13.69 -23.84
C THR A 50 -9.34 -13.43 -24.77
N TYR A 51 -8.11 -13.78 -24.36
CA TYR A 51 -6.86 -13.52 -25.07
C TYR A 51 -6.29 -14.81 -25.68
N PHE A 52 -7.16 -15.64 -26.26
CA PHE A 52 -6.85 -17.00 -26.70
C PHE A 52 -5.92 -17.08 -27.93
N ARG A 53 -5.41 -15.95 -28.44
CA ARG A 53 -4.38 -15.85 -29.49
C ARG A 53 -3.27 -14.85 -29.15
N SER A 54 -3.04 -14.60 -27.85
CA SER A 54 -2.02 -13.63 -27.43
C SER A 54 -0.60 -14.09 -27.75
N ASP A 55 -0.34 -15.39 -27.88
CA ASP A 55 0.90 -15.96 -28.42
C ASP A 55 1.18 -15.47 -29.85
N ILE A 56 0.16 -15.50 -30.70
CA ILE A 56 0.24 -14.96 -32.06
C ILE A 56 0.34 -13.44 -32.04
N GLY A 57 -0.45 -12.78 -31.19
CA GLY A 57 -0.46 -11.33 -31.05
C GLY A 57 0.90 -10.76 -30.65
N ALA A 58 1.54 -11.36 -29.64
CA ALA A 58 2.86 -11.00 -29.14
C ALA A 58 3.95 -11.21 -30.20
N LYS A 59 3.91 -12.35 -30.90
CA LYS A 59 4.82 -12.64 -32.01
C LYS A 59 4.70 -11.60 -33.13
N LEU A 60 3.48 -11.34 -33.61
CA LEU A 60 3.25 -10.36 -34.68
C LEU A 60 3.67 -8.94 -34.25
N ALA A 61 3.40 -8.55 -33.00
CA ALA A 61 3.82 -7.26 -32.46
C ALA A 61 5.35 -7.12 -32.49
N ALA A 62 6.07 -8.17 -32.11
CA ALA A 62 7.52 -8.17 -32.09
C ALA A 62 8.13 -8.11 -33.50
N GLU A 63 7.63 -8.93 -34.43
CA GLU A 63 8.10 -8.98 -35.82
C GLU A 63 7.83 -7.65 -36.55
N VAL A 64 6.61 -7.11 -36.45
CA VAL A 64 6.24 -5.80 -37.00
C VAL A 64 7.13 -4.69 -36.46
N THR A 65 7.36 -4.69 -35.15
CA THR A 65 8.20 -3.68 -34.51
C THR A 65 9.64 -3.76 -35.01
N LEU A 66 10.20 -4.96 -35.10
CA LEU A 66 11.55 -5.17 -35.62
C LEU A 66 11.71 -4.61 -37.04
N ASP A 67 10.78 -4.95 -37.93
CA ASP A 67 10.86 -4.54 -39.34
C ASP A 67 10.71 -3.03 -39.51
N ILE A 68 9.80 -2.41 -38.76
CA ILE A 68 9.63 -0.96 -38.77
C ILE A 68 10.87 -0.26 -38.21
N LEU A 69 11.48 -0.78 -37.13
CA LEU A 69 12.68 -0.19 -36.55
C LEU A 69 13.91 -0.31 -37.46
N LYS A 70 14.05 -1.42 -38.20
CA LYS A 70 15.05 -1.55 -39.26
C LYS A 70 14.84 -0.52 -40.37
N GLY A 71 13.59 -0.35 -40.82
CA GLY A 71 13.25 0.68 -41.81
C GLY A 71 13.54 2.10 -41.30
N PHE A 72 13.22 2.36 -40.03
CA PHE A 72 13.51 3.62 -39.37
C PHE A 72 15.01 3.90 -39.32
N SER A 73 15.84 2.95 -38.84
CA SER A 73 17.29 3.14 -38.77
C SER A 73 17.92 3.37 -40.15
N ASN A 74 17.43 2.69 -41.18
CA ASN A 74 17.95 2.81 -42.55
C ASN A 74 17.53 4.09 -43.27
N SER A 75 16.36 4.65 -42.93
CA SER A 75 15.83 5.88 -43.56
C SER A 75 16.40 7.15 -42.92
N MET A 76 16.91 7.07 -41.70
CA MET A 76 17.48 8.22 -40.99
C MET A 76 18.95 8.43 -41.39
N GLY A 77 19.19 9.34 -42.32
CA GLY A 77 20.56 9.69 -42.76
C GLY A 77 21.36 10.52 -41.74
N ALA A 78 20.69 11.29 -40.88
CA ALA A 78 21.29 12.06 -39.80
C ALA A 78 20.57 11.76 -38.49
N ASN A 79 21.25 11.95 -37.35
CA ASN A 79 20.69 11.73 -36.02
C ASN A 79 19.41 12.56 -35.80
N PRO A 80 18.22 11.93 -35.75
CA PRO A 80 16.96 12.65 -35.63
C PRO A 80 16.75 13.25 -34.23
N PHE A 81 17.55 12.84 -33.24
CA PHE A 81 17.49 13.27 -31.84
C PHE A 81 18.72 14.07 -31.42
N SER A 82 19.45 14.66 -32.39
CA SER A 82 20.69 15.38 -32.14
C SER A 82 20.56 16.39 -30.99
N GLU A 83 21.49 16.34 -30.05
CA GLU A 83 21.55 17.20 -28.85
C GLU A 83 20.33 17.10 -27.91
N CYS A 84 19.39 16.19 -28.18
CA CYS A 84 18.19 15.98 -27.37
C CYS A 84 18.33 14.75 -26.48
N SER A 85 17.77 14.83 -25.27
CA SER A 85 17.53 13.69 -24.40
C SER A 85 16.17 13.89 -23.77
N PHE A 86 15.30 12.89 -23.91
CA PHE A 86 13.88 13.04 -23.59
C PHE A 86 13.28 11.74 -23.05
N SER A 87 12.28 11.89 -22.19
CA SER A 87 11.46 10.79 -21.69
C SER A 87 10.07 11.33 -21.37
N ILE A 88 9.03 10.60 -21.75
CA ILE A 88 7.64 10.92 -21.45
C ILE A 88 6.91 9.67 -20.95
N THR A 89 6.05 9.88 -19.95
CA THR A 89 5.17 8.86 -19.38
C THR A 89 3.82 8.81 -20.12
N ALA A 90 2.93 7.91 -19.72
CA ALA A 90 1.65 7.70 -20.39
C ALA A 90 0.75 8.91 -20.15
N LYS A 91 -0.03 9.28 -21.18
CA LYS A 91 -0.91 10.43 -21.11
C LYS A 91 -2.00 10.21 -20.06
N PRO A 92 -2.17 11.12 -19.08
CA PRO A 92 -3.22 11.00 -18.09
C PRO A 92 -4.60 11.02 -18.77
N ARG A 93 -5.44 10.02 -18.43
CA ARG A 93 -6.81 9.90 -18.92
C ARG A 93 -7.79 10.82 -18.17
N LYS A 94 -7.46 11.16 -16.93
CA LYS A 94 -8.29 12.00 -16.05
C LYS A 94 -7.42 13.03 -15.34
N ASN A 95 -8.02 14.13 -14.93
CA ASN A 95 -7.35 15.09 -14.07
C ASN A 95 -7.22 14.49 -12.65
N PRO A 96 -5.99 14.30 -12.13
CA PRO A 96 -5.79 13.71 -10.80
C PRO A 96 -6.20 14.63 -9.65
N PHE A 97 -6.42 15.92 -9.91
CA PHE A 97 -6.73 16.93 -8.88
C PHE A 97 -8.22 17.19 -8.72
N VAL A 98 -9.08 16.30 -9.23
CA VAL A 98 -10.53 16.36 -9.06
C VAL A 98 -11.09 14.99 -8.63
N ASP A 99 -12.11 14.99 -7.77
CA ASP A 99 -12.79 13.77 -7.34
C ASP A 99 -13.85 13.33 -8.37
N SER A 100 -14.57 12.25 -8.07
CA SER A 100 -15.67 11.74 -8.90
C SER A 100 -16.84 12.72 -9.04
N GLU A 101 -16.97 13.69 -8.13
CA GLU A 101 -18.01 14.72 -8.12
C GLU A 101 -17.53 16.03 -8.76
N GLY A 102 -16.26 16.11 -9.18
CA GLY A 102 -15.64 17.29 -9.78
C GLY A 102 -15.08 18.30 -8.78
N ASN A 103 -15.06 17.98 -7.48
CA ASN A 103 -14.46 18.85 -6.47
C ASN A 103 -12.94 18.74 -6.52
N ARG A 104 -12.26 19.86 -6.22
CA ARG A 104 -10.79 19.91 -6.22
C ARG A 104 -10.22 19.11 -5.05
N LEU A 105 -9.36 18.13 -5.36
CA LEU A 105 -8.52 17.47 -4.36
C LEU A 105 -7.23 18.24 -4.11
N ARG A 106 -6.84 18.34 -2.84
CA ARG A 106 -5.49 18.77 -2.45
C ARG A 106 -4.57 17.56 -2.40
N TYR A 107 -3.30 17.77 -2.73
CA TYR A 107 -2.31 16.69 -2.81
C TYR A 107 -2.07 16.00 -1.46
N GLU A 108 -2.16 16.76 -0.35
CA GLU A 108 -1.96 16.25 1.00
C GLU A 108 -3.07 15.29 1.45
N ASP A 109 -4.26 15.42 0.88
CA ASP A 109 -5.44 14.61 1.21
C ASP A 109 -5.53 13.33 0.34
N MET A 110 -4.62 13.15 -0.63
CA MET A 110 -4.59 12.01 -1.54
C MET A 110 -3.96 10.77 -0.89
N ASN A 111 -4.45 9.58 -1.25
CA ASN A 111 -3.76 8.32 -0.96
C ASN A 111 -2.54 8.11 -1.87
N GLU A 112 -1.71 7.10 -1.61
CA GLU A 112 -0.47 6.88 -2.35
C GLU A 112 -0.68 6.59 -3.84
N SER A 113 -1.75 5.88 -4.22
CA SER A 113 -2.09 5.63 -5.63
C SER A 113 -2.47 6.93 -6.35
N GLN A 114 -3.31 7.76 -5.72
CA GLN A 114 -3.69 9.09 -6.24
C GLN A 114 -2.48 10.02 -6.37
N LYS A 115 -1.58 10.02 -5.37
CA LYS A 115 -0.33 10.79 -5.45
C LYS A 115 0.57 10.32 -6.58
N GLY A 116 0.66 9.00 -6.81
CA GLY A 116 1.38 8.43 -7.96
C GLY A 116 0.82 8.95 -9.27
N TYR A 117 -0.50 8.85 -9.45
CA TYR A 117 -1.18 9.35 -10.65
C TYR A 117 -1.02 10.87 -10.84
N ALA A 118 -1.05 11.65 -9.75
CA ALA A 118 -0.78 13.09 -9.79
C ALA A 118 0.66 13.42 -10.23
N LYS A 119 1.66 12.69 -9.72
CA LYS A 119 3.07 12.83 -10.14
C LYS A 119 3.24 12.50 -11.62
N GLN A 120 2.61 11.42 -12.10
CA GLN A 120 2.62 11.05 -13.52
C GLN A 120 2.03 12.16 -14.40
N ALA A 121 0.89 12.73 -14.01
CA ALA A 121 0.26 13.78 -14.78
C ALA A 121 1.08 15.08 -14.83
N GLN A 122 1.71 15.43 -13.71
CA GLN A 122 2.67 16.53 -13.67
C GLN A 122 3.85 16.26 -14.61
N ALA A 123 4.49 15.09 -14.50
CA ALA A 123 5.63 14.71 -15.34
C ALA A 123 5.29 14.72 -16.85
N TYR A 124 4.11 14.21 -17.23
CA TYR A 124 3.62 14.30 -18.60
C TYR A 124 3.48 15.74 -19.07
N THR A 125 2.85 16.60 -18.27
CA THR A 125 2.62 18.01 -18.60
C THR A 125 3.94 18.76 -18.80
N GLU A 126 4.89 18.57 -17.89
CA GLU A 126 6.22 19.18 -17.95
C GLU A 126 7.04 18.70 -19.16
N ALA A 127 6.90 17.43 -19.56
CA ALA A 127 7.58 16.85 -20.71
C ALA A 127 6.94 17.27 -22.05
N SER A 128 5.61 17.40 -22.10
CA SER A 128 4.84 17.60 -23.35
C SER A 128 5.26 18.81 -24.18
N SER A 129 5.85 19.84 -23.55
CA SER A 129 6.30 21.07 -24.22
C SER A 129 7.76 21.04 -24.72
N LYS A 130 8.52 19.96 -24.47
CA LYS A 130 9.96 19.84 -24.79
C LYS A 130 10.19 18.89 -25.97
N CYS A 131 11.19 19.11 -26.83
CA CYS A 131 11.51 18.20 -27.96
C CYS A 131 10.29 17.88 -28.86
N VAL A 132 9.44 18.88 -29.14
CA VAL A 132 8.13 18.68 -29.80
C VAL A 132 8.24 18.06 -31.19
N LYS A 133 9.28 18.40 -31.95
CA LYS A 133 9.54 17.85 -33.29
C LYS A 133 9.88 16.36 -33.21
N GLU A 134 10.75 16.00 -32.28
CA GLU A 134 11.21 14.63 -32.04
C GLU A 134 10.07 13.77 -31.46
N GLN A 135 9.25 14.33 -30.57
CA GLN A 135 8.02 13.68 -30.11
C GLN A 135 7.06 13.38 -31.26
N LYS A 136 6.90 14.30 -32.23
CA LYS A 136 6.04 14.06 -33.40
C LYS A 136 6.54 12.86 -34.22
N LEU A 137 7.86 12.77 -34.44
CA LEU A 137 8.49 11.63 -35.11
C LEU A 137 8.25 10.32 -34.35
N MET A 138 8.44 10.32 -33.03
CA MET A 138 8.17 9.14 -32.19
C MET A 138 6.70 8.73 -32.25
N ASN A 139 5.76 9.68 -32.18
CA ASN A 139 4.35 9.39 -32.26
C ASN A 139 3.94 8.82 -33.64
N GLU A 140 4.55 9.28 -34.73
CA GLU A 140 4.33 8.73 -36.07
C GLU A 140 4.85 7.28 -36.17
N LEU A 141 6.05 7.01 -35.63
CA LEU A 141 6.63 5.67 -35.55
C LEU A 141 5.73 4.71 -34.75
N LEU A 142 5.29 5.11 -33.56
CA LEU A 142 4.42 4.29 -32.71
C LEU A 142 3.05 4.02 -33.36
N ARG A 143 2.48 5.02 -34.05
CA ARG A 143 1.24 4.84 -34.83
C ARG A 143 1.44 3.87 -35.99
N GLN A 144 2.57 3.92 -36.66
CA GLN A 144 2.89 2.97 -37.74
C GLN A 144 2.96 1.54 -37.21
N ILE A 145 3.67 1.33 -36.09
CA ILE A 145 3.78 0.01 -35.42
C ILE A 145 2.41 -0.52 -35.04
N TYR A 146 1.61 0.28 -34.33
CA TYR A 146 0.28 -0.10 -33.88
C TYR A 146 -0.65 -0.44 -35.05
N ASN A 147 -0.69 0.41 -36.09
CA ASN A 147 -1.55 0.18 -37.25
C ASN A 147 -1.13 -1.06 -38.04
N GLN A 148 0.19 -1.29 -38.19
CA GLN A 148 0.67 -2.49 -38.88
C GLN A 148 0.37 -3.75 -38.07
N TRP A 149 0.55 -3.73 -36.74
CA TRP A 149 0.14 -4.84 -35.88
C TRP A 149 -1.35 -5.16 -36.03
N LYS A 150 -2.21 -4.14 -36.01
CA LYS A 150 -3.65 -4.29 -36.26
C LYS A 150 -3.97 -4.90 -37.61
N ASN A 151 -3.21 -4.54 -38.64
CA ASN A 151 -3.35 -5.12 -39.97
C ASN A 151 -2.97 -6.61 -39.97
N GLU A 152 -1.82 -6.97 -39.38
CA GLU A 152 -1.36 -8.35 -39.34
C GLU A 152 -2.30 -9.27 -38.54
N ILE A 153 -2.83 -8.82 -37.40
CA ILE A 153 -3.83 -9.62 -36.66
C ILE A 153 -5.14 -9.78 -37.45
N SER A 154 -5.51 -8.80 -38.28
CA SER A 154 -6.69 -8.90 -39.16
C SER A 154 -6.45 -9.95 -40.24
N ILE A 155 -5.29 -9.91 -40.91
CA ILE A 155 -4.88 -10.90 -41.92
C ILE A 155 -4.85 -12.31 -41.30
N HIS A 156 -4.31 -12.44 -40.09
CA HIS A 156 -4.30 -13.72 -39.38
C HIS A 156 -5.72 -14.17 -39.02
N CYS A 157 -6.59 -13.26 -38.57
CA CYS A 157 -7.98 -13.56 -38.25
C CYS A 157 -8.78 -14.00 -39.48
N ASP A 158 -8.54 -13.39 -40.65
CA ASP A 158 -9.21 -13.74 -41.90
C ASP A 158 -8.80 -15.12 -42.40
N SER A 159 -7.52 -15.48 -42.25
CA SER A 159 -7.00 -16.81 -42.60
C SER A 159 -7.35 -17.89 -41.58
N HIS A 160 -7.59 -17.50 -40.33
CA HIS A 160 -7.97 -18.39 -39.23
C HIS A 160 -9.20 -17.83 -38.49
N PRO A 161 -10.41 -17.89 -39.06
CA PRO A 161 -11.60 -17.32 -38.41
C PRO A 161 -11.85 -17.86 -37.00
N PHE A 162 -12.43 -17.04 -36.14
CA PHE A 162 -12.83 -17.47 -34.79
C PHE A 162 -13.95 -18.52 -34.87
N SER A 163 -13.79 -19.60 -34.09
CA SER A 163 -14.87 -20.55 -33.82
C SER A 163 -16.01 -19.90 -33.03
N SER A 164 -17.20 -20.52 -33.05
CA SER A 164 -18.34 -20.06 -32.26
C SER A 164 -18.04 -19.99 -30.76
N SER A 165 -17.18 -20.88 -30.27
CA SER A 165 -16.74 -20.91 -28.88
C SER A 165 -15.84 -19.71 -28.52
N GLU A 166 -14.91 -19.33 -29.40
CA GLU A 166 -14.03 -18.17 -29.24
C GLU A 166 -14.82 -16.87 -29.32
N LEU A 167 -15.77 -16.77 -30.25
CA LEU A 167 -16.66 -15.60 -30.36
C LEU A 167 -17.49 -15.38 -29.09
N SER A 168 -17.96 -16.47 -28.48
CA SER A 168 -18.69 -16.42 -27.21
C SER A 168 -17.80 -15.90 -26.07
N LYS A 169 -16.51 -16.30 -26.03
CA LYS A 169 -15.53 -15.78 -25.06
C LYS A 169 -15.27 -14.28 -25.24
N LEU A 170 -15.17 -13.80 -26.49
CA LEU A 170 -14.98 -12.37 -26.76
C LEU A 170 -16.15 -11.51 -26.29
N ASN A 171 -17.36 -12.07 -26.23
CA ASN A 171 -18.56 -11.40 -25.74
C ASN A 171 -18.76 -10.01 -26.40
N GLY A 172 -18.63 -9.94 -27.72
CA GLY A 172 -18.79 -8.71 -28.51
C GLY A 172 -17.62 -7.72 -28.46
N LYS A 173 -16.49 -8.08 -27.82
CA LYS A 173 -15.25 -7.28 -27.89
C LYS A 173 -14.60 -7.39 -29.27
N ASN A 174 -13.81 -6.38 -29.61
CA ASN A 174 -13.09 -6.34 -30.89
C ASN A 174 -12.00 -7.43 -30.98
N ILE A 175 -11.57 -7.72 -32.21
CA ILE A 175 -10.60 -8.79 -32.51
C ILE A 175 -9.28 -8.61 -31.76
N GLU A 176 -8.85 -7.36 -31.55
CA GLU A 176 -7.61 -7.00 -30.85
C GLU A 176 -7.56 -7.65 -29.46
N LYS A 177 -8.71 -7.84 -28.81
CA LYS A 177 -8.77 -8.47 -27.51
C LYS A 177 -8.27 -9.92 -27.52
N ALA A 178 -8.50 -10.67 -28.61
CA ALA A 178 -8.00 -12.04 -28.73
C ALA A 178 -6.46 -12.11 -28.80
N TYR A 179 -5.83 -11.06 -29.35
CA TYR A 179 -4.40 -10.97 -29.62
C TYR A 179 -3.64 -10.08 -28.63
N GLY A 180 -4.30 -9.60 -27.57
CA GLY A 180 -3.75 -8.58 -26.70
C GLY A 180 -2.41 -8.98 -26.09
N CYS A 181 -1.45 -8.05 -26.13
CA CYS A 181 -0.13 -8.19 -25.56
C CYS A 181 0.47 -6.82 -25.19
N THR A 182 1.49 -6.83 -24.36
CA THR A 182 2.39 -5.71 -24.11
C THR A 182 3.40 -5.59 -25.26
N LEU A 183 4.15 -4.48 -25.29
CA LEU A 183 5.24 -4.30 -26.25
C LEU A 183 6.31 -3.37 -25.64
N LEU A 184 7.53 -3.89 -25.52
CA LEU A 184 8.73 -3.20 -25.11
C LEU A 184 9.73 -3.24 -26.24
N ALA A 185 10.35 -2.11 -26.57
CA ALA A 185 11.36 -2.06 -27.62
C ALA A 185 12.49 -1.07 -27.33
N TYR A 186 13.64 -1.37 -27.93
CA TYR A 186 14.83 -0.55 -27.90
C TYR A 186 15.52 -0.61 -29.26
N LEU A 187 15.98 0.54 -29.74
CA LEU A 187 16.81 0.69 -30.93
C LEU A 187 18.01 1.56 -30.55
N GLN A 188 19.22 1.08 -30.84
CA GLN A 188 20.45 1.87 -30.80
C GLN A 188 21.12 1.90 -32.17
N THR A 189 21.63 3.07 -32.53
CA THR A 189 22.59 3.27 -33.62
C THR A 189 23.89 3.80 -33.03
N GLU A 190 24.91 4.03 -33.87
CA GLU A 190 26.14 4.69 -33.43
C GLU A 190 25.88 6.09 -32.82
N SER A 191 24.85 6.82 -33.26
CA SER A 191 24.66 8.23 -32.90
C SER A 191 23.51 8.51 -31.91
N TYR A 192 22.55 7.60 -31.78
CA TYR A 192 21.38 7.79 -30.92
C TYR A 192 20.77 6.46 -30.49
N TRP A 193 19.90 6.52 -29.49
CA TRP A 193 18.97 5.44 -29.17
C TRP A 193 17.55 5.97 -28.95
N LEU A 194 16.57 5.08 -29.16
CA LEU A 194 15.18 5.27 -28.75
C LEU A 194 14.68 4.01 -28.05
N SER A 195 13.70 4.18 -27.17
CA SER A 195 13.05 3.10 -26.45
C SER A 195 11.60 3.45 -26.21
N PHE A 196 10.71 2.47 -26.26
CA PHE A 196 9.30 2.67 -25.95
C PHE A 196 8.68 1.42 -25.34
N GLN A 197 7.58 1.64 -24.63
CA GLN A 197 6.88 0.61 -23.90
C GLN A 197 5.38 0.91 -23.78
N ILE A 198 4.58 -0.14 -23.94
CA ILE A 198 3.21 -0.26 -23.44
C ILE A 198 3.12 -1.58 -22.65
N GLY A 199 2.44 -1.57 -21.51
CA GLY A 199 2.42 -2.67 -20.54
C GLY A 199 3.45 -2.51 -19.43
N ASP A 200 3.63 -3.54 -18.62
CA ASP A 200 4.25 -3.53 -17.29
C ASP A 200 5.59 -4.25 -17.19
N GLY A 201 6.11 -4.81 -18.30
CA GLY A 201 7.48 -5.31 -18.36
C GLY A 201 8.54 -4.25 -18.01
N LYS A 202 9.82 -4.62 -18.02
CA LYS A 202 10.89 -3.72 -17.57
C LYS A 202 11.94 -3.44 -18.64
N ILE A 203 12.37 -2.19 -18.74
CA ILE A 203 13.52 -1.76 -19.54
C ILE A 203 14.56 -1.15 -18.59
N LEU A 204 15.71 -1.80 -18.47
CA LEU A 204 16.79 -1.36 -17.59
C LEU A 204 18.07 -1.08 -18.37
N PHE A 205 18.63 0.11 -18.13
CA PHE A 205 19.91 0.55 -18.67
C PHE A 205 20.95 0.50 -17.57
N CYS A 206 22.11 -0.08 -17.87
CA CYS A 206 23.29 0.05 -17.05
C CYS A 206 24.25 1.04 -17.72
N ASN A 207 24.86 1.91 -16.94
CA ASN A 207 25.93 2.78 -17.41
C ASN A 207 27.32 2.20 -17.10
N LYS A 208 28.39 2.87 -17.57
CA LYS A 208 29.78 2.41 -17.40
C LYS A 208 30.23 2.33 -15.93
N ASN A 209 29.51 2.96 -15.02
CA ASN A 209 29.78 2.94 -13.59
C ASN A 209 28.98 1.85 -12.87
N LEU A 210 28.32 0.95 -13.60
CA LEU A 210 27.44 -0.09 -13.08
C LEU A 210 26.25 0.48 -12.29
N SER A 211 25.78 1.65 -12.70
CA SER A 211 24.54 2.22 -12.18
C SER A 211 23.40 1.85 -13.11
N TRP A 212 22.37 1.26 -12.51
CA TRP A 212 21.13 0.86 -13.16
C TRP A 212 20.10 1.99 -13.11
N SER A 213 19.35 2.16 -14.20
CA SER A 213 18.27 3.13 -14.31
C SER A 213 17.26 2.69 -15.36
N SER A 214 15.98 3.05 -15.20
CA SER A 214 15.00 2.97 -16.28
C SER A 214 15.00 4.27 -17.09
N PRO A 215 15.11 4.23 -18.43
CA PRO A 215 15.00 5.42 -19.28
C PRO A 215 13.55 5.93 -19.40
N ILE A 216 12.58 5.05 -19.18
CA ILE A 216 11.15 5.33 -19.32
C ILE A 216 10.52 5.31 -17.93
N GLN A 217 9.71 6.34 -17.63
CA GLN A 217 9.02 6.45 -16.35
C GLN A 217 7.93 5.37 -16.20
N GLU A 218 7.64 4.97 -14.97
CA GLU A 218 6.56 4.04 -14.64
C GLU A 218 5.18 4.59 -15.06
N ASP A 219 4.23 3.68 -15.25
CA ASP A 219 2.83 3.98 -15.58
C ASP A 219 1.96 3.53 -14.41
N CYS A 220 1.36 4.48 -13.72
CA CYS A 220 0.42 4.26 -12.64
C CYS A 220 -0.87 3.57 -13.11
N ASN A 221 -1.14 3.50 -14.43
CA ASN A 221 -2.21 2.65 -14.92
C ASN A 221 -1.84 1.16 -14.78
N CYS A 222 -0.55 0.80 -14.83
CA CYS A 222 -0.09 -0.56 -14.57
C CYS A 222 -0.04 -0.81 -13.06
N PHE A 223 -1.07 -1.47 -12.52
CA PHE A 223 -1.21 -1.70 -11.07
C PHE A 223 -1.96 -2.99 -10.79
N LEU A 224 -1.41 -3.80 -9.87
CA LEU A 224 -1.90 -5.13 -9.55
C LEU A 224 -1.99 -6.00 -10.82
N ASN A 225 -3.21 -6.33 -11.25
CA ASN A 225 -3.45 -7.18 -12.42
C ASN A 225 -3.93 -6.36 -13.64
N TYR A 226 -3.83 -5.03 -13.58
CA TYR A 226 -4.13 -4.16 -14.70
C TYR A 226 -2.83 -3.79 -15.41
N THR A 227 -2.80 -4.02 -16.71
CA THR A 227 -1.65 -3.79 -17.58
C THR A 227 -2.13 -3.08 -18.84
N THR A 228 -1.43 -2.02 -19.26
CA THR A 228 -1.74 -1.37 -20.54
C THR A 228 -1.33 -2.26 -21.71
N SER A 229 -2.09 -2.23 -22.80
CA SER A 229 -1.97 -3.25 -23.84
C SER A 229 -2.18 -2.68 -25.23
N LEU A 230 -1.56 -3.32 -26.23
CA LEU A 230 -1.87 -3.03 -27.64
C LEU A 230 -3.36 -3.26 -27.97
N CYS A 231 -4.09 -4.07 -27.19
CA CYS A 231 -5.52 -4.25 -27.42
C CYS A 231 -6.42 -3.17 -26.78
N ASP A 232 -5.85 -2.17 -26.10
CA ASP A 232 -6.62 -1.15 -25.43
C ASP A 232 -7.18 -0.10 -26.40
N ASN A 233 -8.32 0.48 -26.06
CA ASN A 233 -9.02 1.45 -26.92
C ASN A 233 -8.19 2.71 -27.22
N TYR A 234 -7.20 3.03 -26.37
CA TYR A 234 -6.36 4.22 -26.48
C TYR A 234 -4.87 3.89 -26.45
N ALA A 235 -4.47 2.72 -26.99
CA ALA A 235 -3.09 2.21 -26.92
C ALA A 235 -2.02 3.25 -27.32
N ILE A 236 -2.29 4.09 -28.34
CA ILE A 236 -1.36 5.15 -28.76
C ILE A 236 -1.05 6.15 -27.65
N ASP A 237 -2.05 6.54 -26.85
CA ASP A 237 -1.90 7.50 -25.75
C ASP A 237 -1.27 6.84 -24.50
N GLU A 238 -1.23 5.50 -24.46
CA GLU A 238 -0.66 4.69 -23.37
C GLU A 238 0.82 4.35 -23.57
N PHE A 239 1.35 4.51 -24.79
CA PHE A 239 2.77 4.37 -25.02
C PHE A 239 3.58 5.39 -24.22
N ARG A 240 4.67 4.89 -23.67
CA ARG A 240 5.71 5.66 -23.01
C ARG A 240 6.99 5.49 -23.80
N TYR A 241 7.81 6.53 -23.87
CA TYR A 241 9.03 6.46 -24.65
C TYR A 241 10.10 7.41 -24.16
N ALA A 242 11.33 7.08 -24.53
CA ALA A 242 12.51 7.88 -24.31
C ALA A 242 13.42 7.80 -25.53
N PHE A 243 14.18 8.86 -25.75
CA PHE A 243 15.21 8.89 -26.79
C PHE A 243 16.36 9.78 -26.37
N CYS A 244 17.53 9.52 -26.95
CA CYS A 244 18.71 10.31 -26.71
C CYS A 244 19.61 10.33 -27.95
N GLY A 245 20.00 11.52 -28.37
CA GLY A 245 20.96 11.74 -29.45
C GLY A 245 22.06 12.75 -29.09
N ASN A 246 22.33 12.93 -27.79
CA ASN A 246 23.41 13.80 -27.30
C ASN A 246 24.74 13.07 -27.03
N GLY A 247 24.87 11.82 -27.49
CA GLY A 247 26.07 10.98 -27.32
C GLY A 247 26.12 10.16 -26.03
N PHE A 248 25.11 10.24 -25.17
CA PHE A 248 24.98 9.34 -24.02
C PHE A 248 24.38 7.99 -24.46
N LEU A 249 25.23 6.99 -24.65
CA LEU A 249 24.84 5.61 -24.94
C LEU A 249 24.95 4.73 -23.69
N PRO A 250 23.98 3.84 -23.42
CA PRO A 250 24.06 2.87 -22.33
C PRO A 250 25.22 1.88 -22.52
N PHE A 251 25.73 1.36 -21.41
CA PHE A 251 26.73 0.29 -21.40
C PHE A 251 26.09 -1.08 -21.61
N SER A 252 24.89 -1.29 -21.08
CA SER A 252 24.05 -2.45 -21.41
C SER A 252 22.59 -2.09 -21.29
N VAL A 253 21.75 -2.82 -22.02
CA VAL A 253 20.29 -2.65 -22.04
C VAL A 253 19.64 -4.01 -21.94
N PHE A 254 18.64 -4.13 -21.08
CA PHE A 254 17.85 -5.34 -20.89
C PHE A 254 16.37 -5.01 -20.88
N LEU A 255 15.59 -5.79 -21.63
CA LEU A 255 14.14 -5.77 -21.70
C LEU A 255 13.63 -7.11 -21.18
N CYS A 256 12.58 -7.12 -20.34
CA CYS A 256 11.95 -8.36 -19.90
C CYS A 256 10.43 -8.23 -19.70
N SER A 257 9.72 -9.35 -19.81
CA SER A 257 8.31 -9.47 -19.39
C SER A 257 8.20 -9.49 -17.86
N ASP A 258 6.97 -9.35 -17.36
CA ASP A 258 6.70 -9.38 -15.92
C ASP A 258 6.97 -10.79 -15.32
N GLY A 259 6.97 -11.82 -16.16
CA GLY A 259 7.38 -13.18 -15.82
C GLY A 259 8.77 -13.26 -15.20
N LEU A 260 9.75 -12.55 -15.78
CA LEU A 260 11.11 -12.49 -15.23
C LEU A 260 11.13 -11.68 -13.93
N GLU A 261 10.55 -10.48 -13.94
CA GLU A 261 10.54 -9.57 -12.81
C GLU A 261 9.83 -10.19 -11.59
N GLY A 262 8.66 -10.77 -11.78
CA GLY A 262 7.88 -11.46 -10.77
C GLY A 262 8.59 -12.70 -10.22
N SER A 263 9.38 -13.40 -11.04
CA SER A 263 10.19 -14.54 -10.58
C SER A 263 11.39 -14.10 -9.74
N LEU A 264 12.06 -12.99 -10.08
CA LEU A 264 13.21 -12.46 -9.33
C LEU A 264 12.81 -11.60 -8.12
N ARG A 265 11.56 -11.11 -8.09
CA ARG A 265 10.85 -10.41 -6.98
C ARG A 265 11.38 -9.06 -6.54
N THR A 266 12.68 -8.82 -6.61
CA THR A 266 13.30 -7.58 -6.14
C THR A 266 14.21 -6.99 -7.20
N GLU A 267 14.27 -5.65 -7.24
CA GLU A 267 15.16 -4.90 -8.13
C GLU A 267 16.62 -5.34 -7.99
N ALA A 268 17.06 -5.61 -6.77
CA ALA A 268 18.44 -6.07 -6.51
C ALA A 268 18.73 -7.42 -7.19
N ASN A 269 17.81 -8.38 -7.11
CA ASN A 269 17.95 -9.68 -7.76
C ASN A 269 17.94 -9.55 -9.30
N ILE A 270 17.13 -8.63 -9.85
CA ILE A 270 17.10 -8.34 -11.29
C ILE A 270 18.46 -7.80 -11.75
N GLN A 271 19.00 -6.83 -11.00
CA GLN A 271 20.32 -6.28 -11.29
C GLN A 271 21.42 -7.34 -11.18
N ASP A 272 21.41 -8.16 -10.12
CA ASP A 272 22.40 -9.23 -9.94
C ASP A 272 22.32 -10.29 -11.04
N PHE A 273 21.11 -10.59 -11.53
CA PHE A 273 20.90 -11.49 -12.66
C PHE A 273 21.45 -10.89 -13.96
N TYR A 274 21.16 -9.62 -14.26
CA TYR A 274 21.70 -8.97 -15.46
C TYR A 274 23.21 -8.79 -15.41
N GLU A 275 23.79 -8.58 -14.23
CA GLU A 275 25.23 -8.53 -14.05
C GLU A 275 25.91 -9.87 -14.33
N GLN A 276 25.29 -11.00 -13.96
CA GLN A 276 25.76 -12.32 -14.37
C GLN A 276 25.70 -12.49 -15.89
N ILE A 277 24.64 -12.00 -16.54
CA ILE A 277 24.59 -12.02 -18.02
C ILE A 277 25.71 -11.16 -18.62
N ILE A 278 26.04 -10.01 -18.02
CA ILE A 278 27.16 -9.20 -18.50
C ILE A 278 28.50 -9.93 -18.32
N GLU A 279 28.69 -10.67 -17.23
CA GLU A 279 29.87 -11.54 -17.04
C GLU A 279 29.94 -12.62 -18.13
N LEU A 280 28.85 -13.35 -18.39
CA LEU A 280 28.77 -14.35 -19.47
C LEU A 280 29.10 -13.72 -20.84
N CYS A 281 28.59 -12.52 -21.12
CA CYS A 281 28.93 -11.79 -22.35
C CYS A 281 30.42 -11.45 -22.43
N ALA A 282 31.02 -11.04 -21.31
CA ALA A 282 32.42 -10.63 -21.25
C ALA A 282 33.38 -11.82 -21.39
N ASP A 283 32.97 -12.99 -20.91
CA ASP A 283 33.69 -14.26 -21.03
C ASP A 283 33.45 -14.97 -22.39
N GLU A 284 32.72 -14.31 -23.31
CA GLU A 284 32.37 -14.80 -24.65
C GLU A 284 31.59 -16.15 -24.61
N GLU A 285 30.83 -16.40 -23.54
CA GLU A 285 29.98 -17.59 -23.40
C GLU A 285 28.67 -17.50 -24.20
N ASP A 286 28.04 -18.65 -24.46
CA ASP A 286 26.73 -18.71 -25.13
C ASP A 286 25.59 -18.38 -24.17
N VAL A 287 25.32 -17.08 -24.05
CA VAL A 287 24.23 -16.53 -23.22
C VAL A 287 22.88 -17.16 -23.54
N ASN A 288 22.59 -17.46 -24.81
CA ASN A 288 21.28 -18.03 -25.19
C ASN A 288 21.12 -19.48 -24.74
N ALA A 289 22.22 -20.24 -24.68
CA ALA A 289 22.24 -21.59 -24.13
C ALA A 289 22.05 -21.57 -22.61
N GLU A 290 22.78 -20.70 -21.90
CA GLU A 290 22.65 -20.54 -20.43
C GLU A 290 21.23 -20.10 -20.04
N LEU A 291 20.65 -19.12 -20.74
CA LEU A 291 19.26 -18.71 -20.53
C LEU A 291 18.27 -19.83 -20.84
N ALA A 292 18.54 -20.69 -21.81
CA ALA A 292 17.67 -21.82 -22.14
C ALA A 292 17.59 -22.85 -21.01
N ASP A 293 18.70 -23.08 -20.30
CA ASP A 293 18.77 -24.01 -19.17
C ASP A 293 18.21 -23.39 -17.89
N TYR A 294 18.50 -22.11 -17.64
CA TYR A 294 18.17 -21.46 -16.37
C TYR A 294 16.72 -20.97 -16.28
N LEU A 295 16.20 -20.29 -17.32
CA LEU A 295 14.89 -19.63 -17.24
C LEU A 295 13.70 -20.58 -16.94
N PRO A 296 13.65 -21.83 -17.43
CA PRO A 296 12.60 -22.78 -17.03
C PRO A 296 12.58 -23.06 -15.52
N LYS A 297 13.76 -23.21 -14.90
CA LYS A 297 13.92 -23.43 -13.44
C LYS A 297 13.49 -22.18 -12.68
N LEU A 298 13.86 -21.00 -13.18
CA LEU A 298 13.45 -19.72 -12.62
C LEU A 298 11.92 -19.56 -12.62
N SER A 299 11.25 -19.87 -13.74
CA SER A 299 9.79 -19.85 -13.81
C SER A 299 9.16 -20.79 -12.78
N GLU A 300 9.63 -22.03 -12.68
CA GLU A 300 9.10 -23.02 -11.72
C GLU A 300 9.19 -22.56 -10.26
N MET A 301 10.32 -21.95 -9.87
CA MET A 301 10.56 -21.42 -8.52
C MET A 301 9.90 -20.06 -8.26
N GLY A 302 9.61 -19.32 -9.32
CA GLY A 302 9.13 -17.94 -9.32
C GLY A 302 7.61 -17.83 -9.38
N ASN A 303 7.11 -16.97 -10.27
CA ASN A 303 5.68 -16.75 -10.48
C ASN A 303 5.04 -17.78 -11.44
N LYS A 304 5.84 -18.70 -12.01
CA LYS A 304 5.42 -19.77 -12.95
C LYS A 304 4.90 -19.28 -14.28
N ASP A 305 5.05 -17.99 -14.57
CA ASP A 305 4.62 -17.42 -15.84
C ASP A 305 5.62 -17.71 -16.95
N ASP A 306 5.23 -17.45 -18.19
CA ASP A 306 6.17 -17.38 -19.30
C ASP A 306 7.24 -16.33 -19.01
N ILE A 307 8.43 -16.51 -19.58
CA ILE A 307 9.54 -15.56 -19.36
C ILE A 307 10.15 -15.19 -20.69
N SER A 308 10.21 -13.89 -20.97
CA SER A 308 10.91 -13.30 -22.10
C SER A 308 11.94 -12.28 -21.65
N ILE A 309 13.09 -12.32 -22.32
CA ILE A 309 14.19 -11.38 -22.14
C ILE A 309 14.84 -11.06 -23.48
N SER A 310 15.30 -9.82 -23.65
CA SER A 310 16.14 -9.39 -24.76
C SER A 310 17.18 -8.41 -24.24
N GLY A 311 18.43 -8.51 -24.69
CA GLY A 311 19.51 -7.70 -24.14
C GLY A 311 20.64 -7.42 -25.11
N ALA A 312 21.36 -6.33 -24.85
CA ALA A 312 22.56 -5.93 -25.56
C ALA A 312 23.62 -5.44 -24.56
N VAL A 313 24.87 -5.88 -24.76
CA VAL A 313 26.01 -5.46 -23.94
C VAL A 313 27.06 -4.79 -24.83
N TYR A 314 27.50 -3.60 -24.42
CA TYR A 314 28.47 -2.78 -25.12
C TYR A 314 29.76 -2.65 -24.31
N MET A 315 30.86 -3.23 -24.76
CA MET A 315 32.12 -3.20 -24.03
C MET A 315 33.30 -2.94 -24.96
N LYS A 316 34.37 -2.36 -24.43
CA LYS A 316 35.68 -2.39 -25.10
C LYS A 316 36.44 -3.60 -24.61
N LYS A 317 37.04 -4.39 -25.53
CA LYS A 317 37.86 -5.56 -25.18
C LYS A 317 38.98 -5.23 -24.17
N SER A 318 39.52 -4.02 -24.18
CA SER A 318 40.55 -3.56 -23.22
C SER A 318 40.08 -3.39 -21.77
N ASN A 319 38.76 -3.42 -21.51
CA ASN A 319 38.18 -3.07 -20.21
C ASN A 319 37.61 -4.29 -19.46
N ILE A 320 37.69 -5.49 -20.03
CA ILE A 320 37.12 -6.72 -19.46
C ILE A 320 37.75 -7.04 -18.08
N ASP A 321 39.08 -7.04 -17.96
CA ASP A 321 39.77 -7.38 -16.70
C ASP A 321 39.50 -6.43 -15.52
N GLY A 322 39.20 -5.15 -15.80
CA GLY A 322 38.85 -4.16 -14.78
C GLY A 322 37.38 -4.23 -14.34
N PHE A 323 36.53 -4.82 -15.19
CA PHE A 323 35.08 -4.86 -15.01
C PHE A 323 34.69 -5.77 -13.86
N SER A 324 35.19 -7.01 -13.78
CA SER A 324 34.82 -7.97 -12.74
C SER A 324 35.17 -7.48 -11.34
N LYS A 325 36.31 -6.82 -11.15
CA LYS A 325 36.68 -6.18 -9.87
C LYS A 325 35.73 -5.04 -9.50
N SER A 326 35.36 -4.20 -10.47
CA SER A 326 34.41 -3.11 -10.27
C SER A 326 33.02 -3.65 -9.92
N LEU A 327 32.62 -4.76 -10.55
CA LEU A 327 31.36 -5.44 -10.32
C LEU A 327 31.27 -6.02 -8.91
N ASP A 328 32.31 -6.72 -8.45
CA ASP A 328 32.39 -7.23 -7.08
C ASP A 328 32.27 -6.13 -6.02
N ILE A 329 32.92 -4.99 -6.25
CA ILE A 329 32.82 -3.82 -5.36
C ILE A 329 31.39 -3.28 -5.35
N GLN A 330 30.74 -3.20 -6.51
CA GLN A 330 29.36 -2.70 -6.62
C GLN A 330 28.34 -3.65 -6.01
N ARG A 331 28.49 -4.97 -6.20
CA ARG A 331 27.68 -6.00 -5.52
C ARG A 331 27.79 -5.87 -4.01
N LYS A 332 29.01 -5.77 -3.46
CA LYS A 332 29.25 -5.55 -2.02
C LYS A 332 28.63 -4.24 -1.53
N LYS A 333 28.77 -3.16 -2.29
CA LYS A 333 28.19 -1.85 -1.95
C LYS A 333 26.66 -1.91 -1.91
N ARG A 334 26.01 -2.56 -2.89
CA ARG A 334 24.56 -2.76 -2.92
C ARG A 334 24.08 -3.63 -1.76
N ALA A 335 24.78 -4.72 -1.44
CA ALA A 335 24.47 -5.55 -0.27
C ALA A 335 24.48 -4.74 1.03
N ILE A 336 25.51 -3.92 1.26
CA ILE A 336 25.60 -3.03 2.43
C ILE A 336 24.48 -1.99 2.45
N GLN A 337 24.14 -1.41 1.28
CA GLN A 337 23.05 -0.44 1.18
C GLN A 337 21.69 -1.08 1.48
N ASN A 338 21.42 -2.27 0.96
CA ASN A 338 20.20 -3.02 1.22
C ASN A 338 20.09 -3.40 2.70
N GLU A 339 21.18 -3.83 3.34
CA GLU A 339 21.22 -4.10 4.78
C GLU A 339 20.91 -2.84 5.59
N LYS A 340 21.49 -1.69 5.21
CA LYS A 340 21.18 -0.39 5.83
C LYS A 340 19.70 -0.03 5.72
N ILE A 341 19.10 -0.21 4.54
CA ILE A 341 17.67 0.06 4.31
C ILE A 341 16.81 -0.87 5.16
N SER A 342 17.12 -2.17 5.20
CA SER A 342 16.41 -3.16 6.02
C SER A 342 16.44 -2.79 7.50
N LYS A 343 17.63 -2.48 8.05
CA LYS A 343 17.78 -2.05 9.44
C LYS A 343 17.03 -0.75 9.73
N LYS A 344 17.01 0.20 8.78
CA LYS A 344 16.23 1.42 8.91
C LYS A 344 14.73 1.15 8.96
N ASN A 345 14.22 0.27 8.10
CA ASN A 345 12.80 -0.11 8.10
C ASN A 345 12.39 -0.80 9.42
N GLU A 346 13.27 -1.61 10.02
CA GLU A 346 13.03 -2.19 11.35
C GLU A 346 12.97 -1.11 12.44
N LEU A 347 13.87 -0.13 12.37
CA LEU A 347 13.89 1.00 13.29
C LEU A 347 12.62 1.85 13.17
N ASP A 348 12.18 2.14 11.95
CA ASP A 348 10.96 2.89 11.68
C ASP A 348 9.72 2.13 12.21
N LYS A 349 9.64 0.80 12.02
CA LYS A 349 8.56 -0.04 12.60
C LYS A 349 8.52 0.03 14.12
N ILE A 350 9.68 0.03 14.77
CA ILE A 350 9.77 0.15 16.24
C ILE A 350 9.34 1.56 16.66
N SER A 351 9.78 2.60 15.95
CA SER A 351 9.39 4.00 16.20
C SER A 351 7.88 4.18 16.15
N THR A 352 7.21 3.70 15.09
CA THR A 352 5.76 3.80 14.97
C THR A 352 5.02 3.03 16.08
N LYS A 353 5.56 1.89 16.53
CA LYS A 353 5.01 1.16 17.69
C LYS A 353 5.15 1.95 18.99
N ILE A 354 6.29 2.63 19.21
CA ILE A 354 6.50 3.50 20.37
C ILE A 354 5.47 4.63 20.36
N GLU A 355 5.35 5.37 19.26
CA GLU A 355 4.37 6.45 19.11
C GLU A 355 2.94 5.98 19.41
N THR A 356 2.56 4.80 18.88
CA THR A 356 1.24 4.20 19.13
C THR A 356 1.03 3.88 20.62
N LEU A 357 2.06 3.38 21.30
CA LEU A 357 2.01 3.05 22.73
C LEU A 357 1.98 4.32 23.60
N GLU A 358 2.70 5.38 23.22
CA GLU A 358 2.69 6.67 23.91
C GLU A 358 1.31 7.32 23.87
N VAL A 359 0.63 7.29 22.72
CA VAL A 359 -0.75 7.77 22.58
C VAL A 359 -1.69 6.96 23.49
N LYS A 360 -1.57 5.63 23.51
CA LYS A 360 -2.36 4.77 24.41
C LYS A 360 -2.08 5.07 25.88
N LEU A 361 -0.80 5.22 26.26
CA LEU A 361 -0.39 5.53 27.63
C LEU A 361 -1.00 6.85 28.10
N SER A 362 -0.95 7.88 27.26
CA SER A 362 -1.53 9.20 27.54
C SER A 362 -3.03 9.11 27.86
N LYS A 363 -3.78 8.34 27.05
CA LYS A 363 -5.21 8.08 27.30
C LYS A 363 -5.47 7.38 28.64
N TYR A 364 -4.64 6.41 29.02
CA TYR A 364 -4.76 5.73 30.32
C TYR A 364 -4.37 6.62 31.49
N ILE A 365 -3.38 7.51 31.32
CA ILE A 365 -3.00 8.50 32.33
C ILE A 365 -4.17 9.47 32.59
N GLU A 366 -4.79 9.99 31.54
CA GLU A 366 -5.97 10.86 31.67
C GLU A 366 -7.13 10.14 32.38
N THR A 367 -7.42 8.90 31.97
CA THR A 367 -8.46 8.07 32.59
C THR A 367 -8.19 7.85 34.08
N ARG A 368 -6.94 7.52 34.44
CA ARG A 368 -6.52 7.38 35.85
C ARG A 368 -6.71 8.67 36.63
N SER A 369 -6.37 9.82 36.04
CA SER A 369 -6.54 11.12 36.69
C SER A 369 -8.02 11.40 37.00
N SER A 370 -8.90 11.16 36.02
CA SER A 370 -10.35 11.29 36.19
C SER A 370 -10.89 10.38 37.32
N LEU A 371 -10.51 9.10 37.31
CA LEU A 371 -10.91 8.14 38.35
C LEU A 371 -10.39 8.55 39.73
N LYS A 372 -9.16 9.06 39.83
CA LYS A 372 -8.59 9.53 41.10
C LYS A 372 -9.40 10.71 41.66
N SER A 373 -9.75 11.68 40.83
CA SER A 373 -10.62 12.78 41.25
C SER A 373 -12.00 12.30 41.74
N ALA A 374 -12.57 11.29 41.08
CA ALA A 374 -13.83 10.68 41.54
C ALA A 374 -13.69 10.00 42.91
N ILE A 375 -12.62 9.24 43.14
CA ILE A 375 -12.33 8.60 44.44
C ILE A 375 -12.19 9.66 45.55
N ASP A 376 -11.47 10.75 45.29
CA ASP A 376 -11.28 11.80 46.28
C ASP A 376 -12.60 12.51 46.63
N ASN A 377 -13.52 12.66 45.66
CA ASN A 377 -14.87 13.16 45.92
C ASN A 377 -15.69 12.18 46.78
N PHE A 378 -15.66 10.88 46.47
CA PHE A 378 -16.35 9.87 47.28
C PHE A 378 -15.82 9.83 48.72
N ARG A 379 -14.51 9.94 48.93
CA ARG A 379 -13.91 10.00 50.28
C ARG A 379 -14.46 11.17 51.10
N ARG A 380 -14.57 12.37 50.51
CA ARG A 380 -15.17 13.53 51.20
C ARG A 380 -16.63 13.29 51.56
N SER A 381 -17.39 12.68 50.66
CA SER A 381 -18.79 12.33 50.91
C SER A 381 -18.93 11.32 52.05
N ILE A 382 -18.08 10.29 52.11
CA ILE A 382 -18.04 9.30 53.20
C ILE A 382 -17.74 9.99 54.53
N GLN A 383 -16.69 10.82 54.58
CA GLN A 383 -16.30 11.53 55.80
C GLN A 383 -17.41 12.45 56.34
N SER A 384 -18.16 13.10 55.44
CA SER A 384 -19.33 13.90 55.83
C SER A 384 -20.43 13.04 56.45
N LYS A 385 -20.67 11.84 55.92
CA LYS A 385 -21.69 10.91 56.42
C LYS A 385 -21.29 10.25 57.74
N GLU A 386 -20.01 9.94 57.93
CA GLU A 386 -19.48 9.45 59.20
C GLU A 386 -19.64 10.49 60.32
N LYS A 387 -19.46 11.78 60.01
CA LYS A 387 -19.72 12.86 60.97
C LYS A 387 -21.20 12.93 61.35
N GLU A 388 -22.10 12.95 60.36
CA GLU A 388 -23.56 12.96 60.59
C GLU A 388 -24.02 11.75 61.41
N PHE A 389 -23.42 10.58 61.19
CA PHE A 389 -23.66 9.38 62.00
C PHE A 389 -23.24 9.59 63.47
N THR A 390 -22.04 10.14 63.70
CA THR A 390 -21.51 10.38 65.06
C THR A 390 -22.36 11.41 65.80
N ASP A 391 -22.72 12.52 65.15
CA ASP A 391 -23.59 13.56 65.72
C ASP A 391 -24.94 12.97 66.14
N ASN A 392 -25.50 12.04 65.35
CA ASN A 392 -26.74 11.34 65.70
C ASN A 392 -26.58 10.35 66.87
N GLU A 393 -25.46 9.64 66.97
CA GLU A 393 -25.17 8.76 68.11
C GLU A 393 -25.10 9.55 69.43
N ASP A 394 -24.47 10.74 69.41
CA ASP A 394 -24.42 11.63 70.57
C ASP A 394 -25.83 12.12 70.97
N ILE A 395 -26.66 12.48 70.00
CA ILE A 395 -28.07 12.86 70.24
C ILE A 395 -28.85 11.69 70.85
N ILE A 396 -28.72 10.48 70.29
CA ILE A 396 -29.38 9.27 70.80
C ILE A 396 -28.97 9.04 72.25
N SER A 397 -27.68 9.12 72.57
CA SER A 397 -27.15 8.95 73.92
C SER A 397 -27.71 9.98 74.90
N SER A 398 -27.81 11.25 74.49
CA SER A 398 -28.41 12.33 75.29
C SER A 398 -29.89 12.05 75.57
N ILE A 399 -30.68 11.75 74.55
CA ILE A 399 -32.12 11.46 74.69
C ILE A 399 -32.33 10.24 75.61
N GLN A 400 -31.51 9.19 75.46
CA GLN A 400 -31.59 8.03 76.34
C GLN A 400 -31.28 8.38 77.81
N LYS A 401 -30.38 9.32 78.06
CA LYS A 401 -30.09 9.82 79.40
C LYS A 401 -31.29 10.57 79.97
N ASP A 402 -31.87 11.50 79.22
CA ASP A 402 -33.04 12.27 79.64
C ASP A 402 -34.25 11.36 79.95
N ILE A 403 -34.48 10.33 79.11
CA ILE A 403 -35.51 9.32 79.36
C ILE A 403 -35.27 8.60 80.69
N ARG A 404 -34.03 8.20 81.01
CA ARG A 404 -33.70 7.54 82.28
C ARG A 404 -33.97 8.46 83.48
N GLU A 405 -33.55 9.72 83.40
CA GLU A 405 -33.77 10.70 84.47
C GLU A 405 -35.26 10.96 84.71
N LEU A 406 -36.04 11.13 83.64
CA LEU A 406 -37.50 11.28 83.72
C LEU A 406 -38.19 10.03 84.27
N GLN A 407 -37.71 8.83 83.94
CA GLN A 407 -38.23 7.58 84.49
C GLN A 407 -37.96 7.45 86.00
N GLU A 408 -36.79 7.90 86.48
CA GLU A 408 -36.48 7.94 87.91
C GLU A 408 -37.29 9.00 88.66
N GLU A 409 -37.49 10.18 88.06
CA GLU A 409 -38.35 11.22 88.61
C GLU A 409 -39.81 10.77 88.70
N LEU A 410 -40.33 10.14 87.64
CA LEU A 410 -41.68 9.58 87.62
C LEU A 410 -41.87 8.57 88.76
N LYS A 411 -40.94 7.62 88.94
CA LYS A 411 -40.99 6.65 90.05
C LYS A 411 -41.01 7.32 91.43
N ARG A 412 -40.23 8.40 91.62
CA ARG A 412 -40.23 9.16 92.88
C ARG A 412 -41.58 9.86 93.11
N LYS A 413 -42.10 10.55 92.10
CA LYS A 413 -43.39 11.24 92.18
C LYS A 413 -44.56 10.27 92.39
N GLU A 414 -44.52 9.11 91.76
CA GLU A 414 -45.49 8.03 92.01
C GLU A 414 -45.42 7.53 93.45
N LYS A 415 -44.22 7.38 94.02
CA LYS A 415 -44.04 7.00 95.44
C LYS A 415 -44.58 8.08 96.39
N ASP A 416 -44.18 9.33 96.19
CA ASP A 416 -44.63 10.47 97.00
C ASP A 416 -46.16 10.63 96.95
N PHE A 417 -46.76 10.48 95.76
CA PHE A 417 -48.21 10.51 95.58
C PHE A 417 -48.90 9.39 96.35
N ASN A 418 -48.38 8.15 96.25
CA ASN A 418 -48.94 7.01 96.98
C ASN A 418 -48.81 7.17 98.51
N GLU A 419 -47.70 7.73 99.01
CA GLU A 419 -47.52 8.05 100.43
C GLU A 419 -48.48 9.15 100.89
N TRP A 420 -48.63 10.23 100.11
CA TRP A 420 -49.60 11.30 100.39
C TRP A 420 -51.04 10.77 100.43
N VAL A 421 -51.43 9.94 99.46
CA VAL A 421 -52.76 9.28 99.44
C VAL A 421 -52.97 8.46 100.72
N PHE A 422 -51.96 7.77 101.22
CA PHE A 422 -52.04 7.00 102.46
C PHE A 422 -52.19 7.90 103.71
N THR A 423 -51.38 8.96 103.81
CA THR A 423 -51.42 9.91 104.94
C THR A 423 -52.76 10.63 105.02
N VAL A 424 -53.25 11.17 103.91
CA VAL A 424 -54.52 11.92 103.90
C VAL A 424 -55.71 10.99 104.17
N LYS A 425 -55.68 9.75 103.68
CA LYS A 425 -56.68 8.74 104.06
C LYS A 425 -56.73 8.51 105.59
N ASN A 426 -55.57 8.49 106.26
CA ASN A 426 -55.50 8.33 107.71
C ASN A 426 -55.90 9.60 108.47
N GLU A 427 -55.49 10.79 108.02
CA GLU A 427 -55.89 12.06 108.64
C GLU A 427 -57.40 12.27 108.58
N ILE A 428 -58.02 11.93 107.45
CA ILE A 428 -59.48 11.97 107.30
C ILE A 428 -60.16 10.99 108.23
N ALA A 429 -59.65 9.76 108.33
CA ALA A 429 -60.17 8.78 109.27
C ALA A 429 -60.07 9.28 110.74
N SER A 430 -58.96 9.94 111.12
CA SER A 430 -58.79 10.49 112.47
C SER A 430 -59.68 11.70 112.77
N LEU A 431 -59.87 12.60 111.80
CA LEU A 431 -60.78 13.76 111.94
C LEU A 431 -62.25 13.32 111.99
N GLU A 432 -62.59 12.20 111.34
CA GLU A 432 -63.92 11.59 111.44
C GLU A 432 -64.15 10.90 112.80
N GLU A 433 -63.09 10.38 113.45
CA GLU A 433 -63.18 9.77 114.79
C GLU A 433 -63.15 10.79 115.95
N GLU A 434 -62.44 11.93 115.80
CA GLU A 434 -62.36 12.98 116.85
C GLU A 434 -63.63 13.85 116.96
N ASN A 435 -64.53 13.84 115.97
CA ASN A 435 -65.74 14.68 115.98
C ASN A 435 -66.96 14.03 116.65
N ILE A 436 -66.77 12.98 117.47
CA ILE A 436 -67.83 12.26 118.20
C ILE A 436 -67.90 12.60 119.70
N ASP A 437 -66.94 13.33 120.25
CA ASP A 437 -66.99 13.81 121.65
C ASP A 437 -66.87 15.34 121.73
N ASP A 438 -67.85 16.06 121.17
CA ASP A 438 -68.43 17.17 121.93
C ASP A 438 -69.84 17.46 121.44
N GLU A 439 -70.63 18.03 122.32
CA GLU A 439 -71.93 18.57 121.97
C GLU A 439 -71.87 19.48 120.73
N ARG A 440 -72.51 19.00 119.65
CA ARG A 440 -73.14 19.70 118.50
C ARG A 440 -72.21 20.49 117.57
N SER A 441 -72.14 20.19 116.27
CA SER A 441 -73.08 19.51 115.38
C SER A 441 -72.39 19.06 114.10
N GLU A 442 -72.91 17.99 113.50
CA GLU A 442 -72.84 17.66 112.07
C GLU A 442 -72.69 18.95 111.21
N ASP A 443 -71.70 19.06 110.33
CA ASP A 443 -71.65 18.33 109.06
C ASP A 443 -70.22 17.94 108.63
N SER A 444 -70.07 16.67 108.26
CA SER A 444 -68.87 16.04 107.73
C SER A 444 -68.49 16.52 106.32
N ILE A 445 -67.18 16.75 106.15
CA ILE A 445 -66.43 17.09 104.92
C ILE A 445 -66.20 15.84 104.03
N MET A 446 -66.98 14.77 104.20
CA MET A 446 -67.06 13.60 103.30
C MET A 446 -67.32 13.92 101.80
N SER A 447 -67.53 15.20 101.46
CA SER A 447 -67.59 15.70 100.08
C SER A 447 -66.23 15.75 99.37
N PHE A 448 -65.10 15.89 100.09
CA PHE A 448 -63.83 16.27 99.43
C PHE A 448 -63.16 15.15 98.62
N PHE A 449 -63.32 13.88 99.03
CA PHE A 449 -62.60 12.75 98.41
C PHE A 449 -63.34 12.04 97.28
N LYS A 450 -64.52 12.50 96.89
CA LYS A 450 -65.27 11.89 95.79
C LYS A 450 -64.83 12.31 94.39
N PHE A 451 -63.84 13.20 94.25
CA PHE A 451 -63.51 13.83 92.97
C PHE A 451 -62.03 13.83 92.53
N TRP A 452 -61.13 13.14 93.24
CA TRP A 452 -59.72 12.99 92.83
C TRP A 452 -59.38 11.56 92.42
#